data_AF-A0A1Q2YK19-F1
#
_entry.id   AF-A0A1Q2YK19-F1
#
_cell.length_a   1.000
_cell.length_b   1.000
_cell.length_c   1.000
_cell.angle_alpha   90.00
_cell.angle_beta   90.00
_cell.angle_gamma   90.00
#
_symmetry.space_group_name_H-M   'P 1'
#
loop_
_entity.id
_entity.type
_entity.pdbx_description
1 polymer ?
#
loop_
_entity_poly.entity_id
_entity_poly.type
_entity_poly.pdbx_seq_one_letter_code
_entity_poly.pdbx_strand_id
1 'polypeptide(L)'
;MSTVSLVKKQAEFILRTPLLRQLLVPTAKAFTYFSGYRQMGLKLDDLLWEENPAMQKAISRLPAEESYARNYRIITAHQLAVSIEVLPESKAIKASEDTPYLTPYILEAEAELAEKEALNNSTLAK
;
A
#
# COMPACT_ATOMS: atom_id res chain seq x y z
N MET A 1 -13.72 -7.10 -5.67
CA MET A 1 -12.92 -6.05 -4.99
C MET A 1 -11.75 -5.70 -5.90
N SER A 2 -11.28 -4.45 -5.88
CA SER A 2 -10.05 -4.06 -6.58
C SER A 2 -8.83 -4.68 -5.89
N THR A 3 -8.02 -5.44 -6.61
CA THR A 3 -6.75 -6.01 -6.11
C THR A 3 -5.60 -5.02 -6.32
N VAL A 4 -4.54 -5.15 -5.52
CA VAL A 4 -3.34 -4.30 -5.64
C VAL A 4 -2.66 -4.54 -6.99
N SER A 5 -2.69 -5.78 -7.49
CA SER A 5 -2.21 -6.15 -8.83
C SER A 5 -2.91 -5.38 -9.95
N LEU A 6 -4.24 -5.19 -9.86
CA LEU A 6 -5.00 -4.42 -10.83
C LEU A 6 -4.63 -2.93 -10.77
N VAL A 7 -4.50 -2.38 -9.55
CA VAL A 7 -4.08 -0.98 -9.34
C VAL A 7 -2.68 -0.74 -9.92
N LYS A 8 -1.73 -1.66 -9.68
CA LYS A 8 -0.38 -1.60 -10.25
C LYS A 8 -0.42 -1.57 -11.79
N LYS A 9 -1.20 -2.47 -12.42
CA LYS A 9 -1.33 -2.51 -13.89
C LYS A 9 -1.88 -1.21 -14.46
N GLN A 10 -2.86 -0.59 -13.80
CA GLN A 10 -3.40 0.72 -14.20
C GLN A 10 -2.39 1.85 -13.98
N ALA A 11 -1.68 1.86 -12.86
CA ALA A 11 -0.64 2.83 -12.57
C ALA A 11 0.50 2.76 -13.60
N GLU A 12 0.98 1.56 -13.94
CA GLU A 12 1.98 1.35 -14.99
C GLU A 12 1.50 1.84 -16.36
N PHE A 13 0.22 1.63 -16.69
CA PHE A 13 -0.40 2.16 -17.90
C PHE A 13 -0.38 3.70 -17.94
N ILE A 14 -0.66 4.35 -16.82
CA ILE A 14 -0.61 5.82 -16.71
C ILE A 14 0.84 6.29 -16.82
N LEU A 15 1.76 5.68 -16.07
CA LEU A 15 3.16 6.09 -16.01
C LEU A 15 3.91 5.89 -17.32
N ARG A 16 3.57 4.85 -18.11
CA ARG A 16 4.15 4.64 -19.45
C ARG A 16 3.61 5.63 -20.49
N THR A 17 2.43 6.21 -20.27
CA THR A 17 1.77 7.10 -21.23
C THR A 17 2.14 8.56 -20.94
N PRO A 18 2.94 9.25 -21.79
CA PRO A 18 3.54 10.54 -21.43
C PRO A 18 2.53 11.63 -21.05
N LEU A 19 1.42 11.74 -21.81
CA LEU A 19 0.38 12.74 -21.58
C LEU A 19 -0.37 12.49 -20.27
N LEU A 20 -0.74 11.24 -20.00
CA LEU A 20 -1.40 10.85 -18.76
C LEU A 20 -0.46 11.07 -17.57
N ARG A 21 0.82 10.70 -17.69
CA ARG A 21 1.82 10.93 -16.65
C ARG A 21 1.96 12.40 -16.29
N GLN A 22 2.06 13.29 -17.28
CA GLN A 22 2.22 14.73 -17.05
C GLN A 22 1.02 15.36 -16.35
N LEU A 23 -0.19 14.89 -16.66
CA LEU A 23 -1.42 15.41 -16.05
C LEU A 23 -1.73 14.78 -14.68
N LEU A 24 -1.58 13.46 -14.55
CA LEU A 24 -2.06 12.72 -13.38
C LEU A 24 -1.04 12.66 -12.24
N VAL A 25 0.27 12.65 -12.51
CA VAL A 25 1.27 12.55 -11.43
C VAL A 25 1.26 13.77 -10.49
N PRO A 26 1.23 15.03 -10.96
CA PRO A 26 1.12 16.18 -10.06
C PRO A 26 -0.16 16.16 -9.22
N THR A 27 -1.27 15.79 -9.86
CA THR A 27 -2.58 15.62 -9.20
C THR A 27 -2.52 14.53 -8.13
N ALA A 28 -1.88 13.40 -8.41
CA ALA A 28 -1.68 12.32 -7.44
C ALA A 28 -0.80 12.78 -6.26
N LYS A 29 0.27 13.55 -6.51
CA LYS A 29 1.09 14.13 -5.43
C LYS A 29 0.27 15.06 -4.54
N ALA A 30 -0.53 15.95 -5.14
CA ALA A 30 -1.43 16.83 -4.39
C ALA A 30 -2.45 16.03 -3.56
N PHE A 31 -3.08 15.01 -4.16
CA PHE A 31 -3.99 14.10 -3.46
C PHE A 31 -3.32 13.44 -2.25
N THR A 32 -2.12 12.88 -2.42
CA THR A 32 -1.39 12.26 -1.29
C THR A 32 -1.04 13.26 -0.20
N TYR A 33 -0.73 14.51 -0.55
CA TYR A 33 -0.47 15.55 0.44
C TYR A 33 -1.74 15.88 1.26
N PHE A 34 -2.86 16.12 0.58
CA PHE A 34 -4.12 16.49 1.24
C PHE A 34 -4.77 15.35 2.01
N SER A 35 -4.44 14.09 1.72
CA SER A 35 -4.94 12.95 2.48
C SER A 35 -4.46 12.88 3.93
N GLY A 36 -3.41 13.64 4.31
CA GLY A 36 -3.04 13.89 5.71
C GLY A 36 -2.40 12.73 6.48
N TYR A 37 -2.39 11.49 5.95
CA TYR A 37 -1.86 10.34 6.69
C TYR A 37 -0.38 10.48 7.10
N ARG A 38 0.43 11.22 6.32
CA ARG A 38 1.83 11.50 6.65
C ARG A 38 1.97 12.38 7.90
N GLN A 39 1.01 13.27 8.17
CA GLN A 39 0.97 14.09 9.38
C GLN A 39 0.62 13.26 10.63
N MET A 40 -0.01 12.10 10.42
CA MET A 40 -0.29 11.11 11.47
C MET A 40 0.85 10.10 11.67
N GLY A 41 1.96 10.25 10.93
CA GLY A 41 3.10 9.35 11.02
C GLY A 41 2.95 8.04 10.25
N LEU A 42 1.94 7.92 9.39
CA LEU A 42 1.67 6.72 8.60
C LEU A 42 2.35 6.78 7.23
N LYS A 43 2.65 5.59 6.68
CA LYS A 43 2.93 5.39 5.26
C LYS A 43 1.66 4.92 4.55
N LEU A 44 1.59 5.07 3.22
CA LEU A 44 0.41 4.67 2.45
C LEU A 44 0.02 3.19 2.68
N ASP A 45 1.02 2.30 2.71
CA ASP A 45 0.81 0.86 2.90
C ASP A 45 0.22 0.50 4.29
N ASP A 46 0.32 1.40 5.29
CA ASP A 46 -0.29 1.21 6.61
C ASP A 46 -1.83 1.39 6.56
N LEU A 47 -2.38 2.01 5.51
CA LEU A 47 -3.81 2.28 5.34
C LEU A 47 -4.55 1.15 4.60
N LEU A 48 -3.83 0.15 4.11
CA LEU A 48 -4.41 -0.95 3.35
C LEU A 48 -5.22 -1.87 4.27
N TRP A 49 -6.41 -2.25 3.82
CA TRP A 49 -7.32 -3.16 4.53
C TRP A 49 -6.67 -4.54 4.69
N GLU A 50 -6.49 -5.00 5.94
CA GLU A 50 -5.66 -6.17 6.25
C GLU A 50 -6.45 -7.48 6.47
N GLU A 51 -7.78 -7.41 6.59
CA GLU A 51 -8.67 -8.52 6.93
C GLU A 51 -8.98 -9.41 5.71
N ASN A 52 -7.95 -9.79 4.97
CA ASN A 52 -8.04 -10.76 3.87
C ASN A 52 -6.81 -11.68 3.80
N PRO A 53 -6.93 -12.88 3.19
CA PRO A 53 -5.86 -13.87 3.19
C PRO A 53 -4.56 -13.41 2.53
N ALA A 54 -4.64 -12.62 1.46
CA ALA A 54 -3.46 -12.10 0.76
C ALA A 54 -2.66 -11.15 1.64
N MET A 55 -3.34 -10.24 2.34
CA MET A 55 -2.73 -9.28 3.26
C MET A 55 -2.15 -9.93 4.49
N GLN A 56 -2.86 -10.88 5.11
CA GLN A 56 -2.33 -11.62 6.26
C GLN A 56 -1.06 -12.40 5.88
N LYS A 57 -1.00 -12.96 4.67
CA LYS A 57 0.20 -13.62 4.13
C LYS A 57 1.33 -12.61 3.83
N ALA A 58 1.00 -11.44 3.29
CA ALA A 58 1.98 -10.40 3.03
C ALA A 58 2.61 -9.86 4.33
N ILE A 59 1.79 -9.61 5.36
CA ILE A 59 2.25 -9.14 6.68
C ILE A 59 3.11 -10.19 7.36
N SER A 60 2.78 -11.48 7.25
CA SER A 60 3.59 -12.55 7.88
C SER A 60 4.95 -12.76 7.22
N ARG A 61 5.13 -12.32 5.97
CA ARG A 61 6.41 -12.34 5.25
C ARG A 61 7.31 -11.15 5.56
N LEU A 62 6.76 -10.10 6.19
CA LEU A 62 7.48 -8.87 6.43
C LEU A 62 8.64 -9.10 7.42
N PRO A 63 9.83 -8.51 7.18
CA PRO A 63 10.92 -8.55 8.16
C PRO A 63 10.49 -8.03 9.53
N ALA A 64 11.04 -8.60 10.60
CA ALA A 64 10.65 -8.25 11.96
C ALA A 64 10.78 -6.74 12.25
N GLU A 65 11.87 -6.11 11.79
CA GLU A 65 12.10 -4.67 11.97
C GLU A 65 11.00 -3.80 11.32
N GLU A 66 10.62 -4.10 10.09
CA GLU A 66 9.54 -3.40 9.38
C GLU A 66 8.17 -3.65 10.02
N SER A 67 7.95 -4.87 10.53
CA SER A 67 6.73 -5.22 11.27
C SER A 67 6.61 -4.42 12.57
N TYR A 68 7.68 -4.31 13.36
CA TYR A 68 7.69 -3.48 14.56
C TYR A 68 7.53 -1.99 14.22
N ALA A 69 8.20 -1.49 13.19
CA ALA A 69 8.08 -0.11 12.75
C ALA A 69 6.65 0.22 12.28
N ARG A 70 6.01 -0.68 11.54
CA ARG A 70 4.60 -0.59 11.12
C ARG A 70 3.68 -0.48 12.34
N ASN A 71 3.80 -1.41 13.28
CA ASN A 71 2.96 -1.43 14.48
C ASN A 71 3.12 -0.15 15.31
N TYR A 72 4.35 0.36 15.44
CA TYR A 72 4.61 1.62 16.11
C TYR A 72 3.93 2.81 15.42
N ARG A 73 4.00 2.92 14.08
CA ARG A 73 3.31 3.97 13.31
C ARG A 73 1.79 3.90 13.51
N ILE A 74 1.22 2.70 13.43
CA ILE A 74 -0.22 2.49 13.60
C ILE A 74 -0.67 2.89 15.02
N ILE A 75 0.02 2.42 16.07
CA ILE A 75 -0.32 2.77 17.46
C ILE A 75 -0.21 4.29 17.68
N THR A 76 0.84 4.91 17.15
CA THR A 76 1.04 6.37 17.24
C THR A 76 -0.10 7.13 16.56
N ALA A 77 -0.50 6.71 15.36
CA ALA A 77 -1.60 7.34 14.64
C ALA A 77 -2.94 7.22 15.39
N HIS A 78 -3.21 6.07 16.04
CA HIS A 78 -4.39 5.90 16.88
C HIS A 78 -4.36 6.84 18.10
N GLN A 79 -3.21 6.97 18.76
CA GLN A 79 -3.07 7.90 19.89
C GLN A 79 -3.36 9.34 19.47
N LEU A 80 -2.79 9.77 18.34
CA LEU A 80 -3.02 11.11 17.78
C LEU A 80 -4.49 11.33 17.42
N ALA A 81 -5.14 10.34 16.82
CA ALA A 81 -6.54 10.41 16.43
C ALA A 81 -7.46 10.59 17.66
N VAL A 82 -7.20 9.86 18.75
CA VAL A 82 -7.96 9.99 20.00
C VAL A 82 -7.70 11.34 20.68
N SER A 83 -6.46 11.83 20.63
CA SER A 83 -6.09 13.14 21.17
C SER A 83 -6.54 14.33 20.31
N ILE A 84 -7.02 14.08 19.08
CA ILE A 84 -7.36 15.12 18.08
C ILE A 84 -6.13 16.03 17.84
N GLU A 85 -4.96 15.40 17.71
CA GLU A 85 -3.68 16.08 17.45
C GLU A 85 -3.01 15.49 16.21
N VAL A 86 -2.00 16.21 15.69
CA VAL A 86 -1.13 15.75 14.59
C VAL A 86 0.31 15.78 15.05
N LEU A 87 1.20 15.04 14.35
CA LEU A 87 2.62 15.12 14.65
C LEU A 87 3.15 16.54 14.37
N PRO A 88 4.15 17.00 15.14
CA PRO A 88 4.96 18.14 14.75
C PRO A 88 5.57 17.92 13.36
N GLU A 89 5.69 18.97 12.54
CA GLU A 89 6.18 18.88 11.16
C GLU A 89 7.53 18.17 11.01
N SER A 90 8.40 18.29 12.02
CA SER A 90 9.72 17.63 12.06
C SER A 90 9.65 16.10 12.16
N LYS A 91 8.54 15.55 12.66
CA LYS A 91 8.29 14.11 12.82
C LYS A 91 7.34 13.54 11.77
N ALA A 92 6.68 14.40 10.99
CA ALA A 92 5.80 13.96 9.92
C ALA A 92 6.60 13.19 8.84
N ILE A 93 5.98 12.15 8.27
CA ILE A 93 6.63 11.31 7.26
C ILE A 93 6.91 12.15 6.01
N LYS A 94 8.17 12.12 5.55
CA LYS A 94 8.54 12.80 4.30
C LYS A 94 8.07 12.01 3.10
N ALA A 95 7.82 12.70 2.00
CA ALA A 95 7.44 12.05 0.73
C ALA A 95 8.49 11.03 0.23
N SER A 96 9.77 11.19 0.61
CA SER A 96 10.84 10.24 0.28
C SER A 96 10.83 8.97 1.15
N GLU A 97 10.26 9.04 2.35
CA GLU A 97 10.20 7.94 3.31
C GLU A 97 8.95 7.07 3.12
N ASP A 98 7.90 7.66 2.53
CA ASP A 98 6.64 7.02 2.14
C ASP A 98 6.84 6.06 0.96
N THR A 99 7.45 4.93 1.28
CA THR A 99 7.85 3.86 0.37
C THR A 99 6.83 2.71 0.44
N PRO A 100 6.52 2.06 -0.69
CA PRO A 100 5.58 0.93 -0.74
C PRO A 100 6.26 -0.35 -0.22
N TYR A 101 6.46 -0.43 1.09
CA TYR A 101 7.25 -1.48 1.74
C TYR A 101 6.51 -2.83 1.83
N LEU A 102 5.18 -2.83 1.85
CA LEU A 102 4.34 -4.02 1.96
C LEU A 102 3.83 -4.47 0.57
N THR A 103 3.62 -3.52 -0.34
CA THR A 103 3.13 -3.75 -1.70
C THR A 103 3.82 -4.92 -2.45
N PRO A 104 5.16 -5.09 -2.42
CA PRO A 104 5.81 -6.22 -3.09
C PRO A 104 5.34 -7.59 -2.59
N TYR A 105 5.16 -7.73 -1.28
CA TYR A 105 4.67 -8.97 -0.65
C TYR A 105 3.20 -9.23 -0.97
N ILE A 106 2.39 -8.16 -1.09
CA ILE A 106 0.99 -8.27 -1.50
C ILE A 106 0.88 -8.79 -2.93
N LEU A 107 1.67 -8.24 -3.84
CA LEU A 107 1.68 -8.65 -5.25
C LEU A 107 2.08 -10.13 -5.41
N GLU A 108 3.07 -10.58 -4.63
CA GLU A 108 3.48 -11.98 -4.59
C GLU A 108 2.33 -12.87 -4.08
N ALA A 109 1.70 -12.50 -2.96
CA ALA A 109 0.59 -13.27 -2.39
C ALA A 109 -0.64 -13.31 -3.32
N GLU A 110 -0.99 -12.21 -3.97
CA GLU A 110 -2.08 -12.15 -4.95
C GLU A 110 -1.77 -13.01 -6.19
N ALA A 111 -0.52 -13.00 -6.67
CA ALA A 111 -0.10 -13.82 -7.81
C ALA A 111 -0.20 -15.32 -7.51
N GLU A 112 0.23 -15.75 -6.32
CA GLU A 112 0.12 -17.15 -5.87
C GLU A 112 -1.35 -17.60 -5.74
N LEU A 113 -2.23 -16.72 -5.23
CA LEU A 113 -3.66 -17.02 -5.15
C LEU A 113 -4.29 -17.15 -6.54
N ALA A 114 -3.96 -16.23 -7.46
CA ALA A 114 -4.43 -16.27 -8.82
C ALA A 114 -3.95 -17.51 -9.58
N GLU A 115 -2.69 -17.91 -9.40
CA GLU A 115 -2.14 -19.14 -9.97
C GLU A 115 -2.87 -20.37 -9.43
N LYS A 116 -3.05 -20.45 -8.10
CA LYS A 116 -3.77 -21.55 -7.45
C LYS A 116 -5.20 -21.68 -7.99
N GLU A 117 -5.91 -20.57 -8.13
CA GLU A 117 -7.27 -20.56 -8.69
C GLU A 117 -7.29 -20.98 -10.17
N ALA A 118 -6.32 -20.54 -10.97
CA ALA A 118 -6.21 -20.91 -12.38
C ALA A 118 -5.94 -22.42 -12.54
N LEU A 119 -5.04 -22.98 -11.73
CA LEU A 119 -4.72 -24.42 -11.76
C LEU A 119 -5.90 -25.28 -11.31
N ASN A 120 -6.61 -24.88 -10.26
CA ASN A 120 -7.80 -25.60 -9.77
C ASN A 120 -8.94 -25.66 -10.80
N ASN A 121 -9.02 -24.66 -11.69
CA ASN A 121 -10.04 -24.55 -12.72
C ASN A 121 -9.52 -24.97 -14.12
N SER A 122 -8.30 -25.50 -14.22
CA SER A 122 -7.71 -25.88 -15.49
C SER A 122 -8.42 -27.09 -16.11
N THR A 123 -8.65 -27.05 -17.41
CA THR A 123 -9.21 -28.17 -18.18
C THR A 123 -8.14 -28.77 -19.08
N LEU A 124 -8.16 -30.09 -19.23
CA LEU A 124 -7.25 -30.77 -20.16
C LEU A 124 -7.75 -30.56 -21.59
N ALA A 125 -6.88 -30.03 -22.46
CA ALA A 125 -7.14 -30.03 -23.90
C ALA A 125 -7.16 -31.49 -24.38
N LYS A 126 -8.25 -31.88 -25.05
CA LYS A 126 -8.41 -33.21 -25.64
C LYS A 126 -7.62 -33.35 -26.93
#